data_AF-A0A1F6RWJ6-F1
#
_entry.id   AF-A0A1F6RWJ6-F1
#
_cell.length_a   1.000
_cell.length_b   1.000
_cell.length_c   1.000
_cell.angle_alpha   90.00
_cell.angle_beta   90.00
_cell.angle_gamma   90.00
#
_symmetry.space_group_name_H-M   'P 1'
#
loop_
_entity.id
_entity.type
_entity.pdbx_description
1 polymer ?
#
loop_
_entity_poly.entity_id
_entity_poly.type
_entity_poly.pdbx_seq_one_letter_code
_entity_poly.pdbx_strand_id
1 'polypeptide(L)'
;MITSSSEKTEDTKLDITLRPQNFSEYVGQEKTKRNLNILIKAAKKRKEPIEHVLLYGPAGLGKTTLAHIIANEMASNIRATSGPAIEKVGDLGSILTNLNDGDILFIDEIHRLNKLIEEVLYPAMEDFKLDIIIGKGPSAKTLQLDLPRFTLIGATTRLGSISSPLRNRFGVIHRLDFYENEDIEKIIHRSSKILEIPIDSVSAKTISKSSRRTPRVANRLLKRVRDFTQVENKEQITEELSREALSNLEIDHLGLEPTDRQILTTIIEKFSGGPVGIQTLATATMEEVETIEDVYEPFLIQIGFLARTPRGRVATESAYKHMGIKYDKEKQDQLF
;
A
#
# COMPACT_ATOMS: atom_id res chain seq x y z
N MET A 1 11.66 -16.79 -13.66
CA MET A 1 12.94 -16.27 -14.20
C MET A 1 13.64 -15.48 -13.12
N ILE A 2 14.89 -15.83 -12.82
CA ILE A 2 15.72 -15.11 -11.85
C ILE A 2 16.30 -13.89 -12.57
N THR A 3 15.66 -12.73 -12.43
CA THR A 3 16.18 -11.44 -12.92
C THR A 3 17.43 -11.05 -12.14
N SER A 4 18.46 -10.61 -12.85
CA SER A 4 19.78 -10.26 -12.34
C SER A 4 19.72 -9.09 -11.33
N SER A 5 20.69 -9.03 -10.41
CA SER A 5 20.75 -8.03 -9.32
C SER A 5 20.86 -6.58 -9.80
N SER A 6 21.33 -6.34 -11.03
CA SER A 6 21.44 -5.02 -11.65
C SER A 6 20.09 -4.47 -12.13
N GLU A 7 19.21 -5.31 -12.68
CA GLU A 7 17.87 -4.90 -13.14
C GLU A 7 16.98 -4.46 -11.96
N LYS A 8 17.05 -5.17 -10.82
CA LYS A 8 16.33 -4.77 -9.59
C LYS A 8 16.74 -3.39 -9.09
N THR A 9 18.02 -3.00 -9.19
CA THR A 9 18.48 -1.69 -8.72
C THR A 9 18.03 -0.52 -9.60
N GLU A 10 17.96 -0.69 -10.92
CA GLU A 10 17.46 0.37 -11.82
C GLU A 10 15.94 0.53 -11.72
N ASP A 11 15.20 -0.58 -11.60
CA ASP A 11 13.75 -0.52 -11.46
C ASP A 11 13.32 0.18 -10.15
N THR A 12 14.09 -0.05 -9.08
CA THR A 12 13.89 0.61 -7.77
C THR A 12 14.19 2.12 -7.84
N LYS A 13 15.24 2.53 -8.59
CA LYS A 13 15.55 3.96 -8.80
C LYS A 13 14.44 4.65 -9.60
N LEU A 14 13.99 4.04 -10.69
CA LEU A 14 12.89 4.57 -11.50
C LEU A 14 11.59 4.68 -10.69
N ASP A 15 11.30 3.70 -9.84
CA ASP A 15 10.14 3.75 -8.93
C ASP A 15 10.20 4.91 -7.94
N ILE A 16 11.40 5.34 -7.52
CA ILE A 16 11.58 6.52 -6.67
C ILE A 16 11.32 7.79 -7.47
N THR A 17 11.86 7.90 -8.68
CA THR A 17 11.68 9.07 -9.56
C THR A 17 10.22 9.32 -9.92
N LEU A 18 9.42 8.26 -10.07
CA LEU A 18 8.00 8.37 -10.36
C LEU A 18 7.17 8.87 -9.17
N ARG A 19 7.68 8.81 -7.94
CA ARG A 19 6.93 9.26 -6.76
C ARG A 19 6.76 10.79 -6.76
N PRO A 20 5.54 11.28 -6.53
CA PRO A 20 5.30 12.69 -6.21
C PRO A 20 6.17 13.17 -5.05
N GLN A 21 6.75 14.37 -5.19
CA GLN A 21 7.60 14.97 -4.15
C GLN A 21 6.86 15.97 -3.25
N ASN A 22 5.70 16.47 -3.69
CA ASN A 22 4.91 17.50 -3.00
C ASN A 22 3.41 17.27 -3.24
N PHE A 23 2.56 18.03 -2.54
CA PHE A 23 1.10 17.90 -2.67
C PHE A 23 0.56 18.26 -4.06
N SER A 24 1.22 19.17 -4.79
CA SER A 24 0.80 19.53 -6.15
C SER A 24 0.98 18.40 -7.16
N GLU A 25 2.00 17.56 -6.96
CA GLU A 25 2.24 16.37 -7.79
C GLU A 25 1.43 15.15 -7.33
N TYR A 26 0.95 15.14 -6.08
CA TYR A 26 0.17 14.04 -5.52
C TYR A 26 -1.28 14.13 -6.00
N VAL A 27 -1.56 13.48 -7.12
CA VAL A 27 -2.90 13.40 -7.72
C VAL A 27 -3.86 12.66 -6.77
N GLY A 28 -5.14 13.04 -6.78
CA GLY A 28 -6.20 12.38 -6.01
C GLY A 28 -6.09 12.61 -4.50
N GLN A 29 -6.87 11.84 -3.72
CA GLN A 29 -6.88 11.89 -2.25
C GLN A 29 -7.17 13.29 -1.67
N GLU A 30 -8.02 14.08 -2.33
CA GLU A 30 -8.23 15.51 -2.04
C GLU A 30 -8.61 15.79 -0.58
N LYS A 31 -9.48 14.97 0.02
CA LYS A 31 -9.87 15.10 1.42
C LYS A 31 -8.67 14.96 2.37
N THR A 32 -7.84 13.94 2.14
CA THR A 32 -6.64 13.68 2.94
C THR A 32 -5.60 14.78 2.75
N LYS A 33 -5.34 15.20 1.51
CA LYS A 33 -4.45 16.33 1.20
C LYS A 33 -4.89 17.62 1.90
N ARG A 34 -6.19 17.95 1.85
CA ARG A 34 -6.72 19.17 2.46
C ARG A 34 -6.51 19.18 3.97
N ASN A 35 -6.82 18.07 4.64
CA ASN A 35 -6.67 17.94 6.08
C ASN A 35 -5.19 18.02 6.50
N LEU A 36 -4.31 17.26 5.84
CA LEU A 36 -2.87 17.31 6.11
C LEU A 36 -2.29 18.72 5.90
N ASN A 37 -2.70 19.42 4.84
CA ASN A 37 -2.27 20.79 4.60
C ASN A 37 -2.65 21.75 5.73
N ILE A 38 -3.84 21.59 6.33
CA ILE A 38 -4.26 22.40 7.48
C ILE A 38 -3.36 22.12 8.68
N LEU A 39 -3.11 20.83 8.98
CA LEU A 39 -2.29 20.40 10.12
C LEU A 39 -0.83 20.87 9.98
N ILE A 40 -0.23 20.65 8.82
CA ILE A 40 1.13 21.09 8.49
C ILE A 40 1.25 22.60 8.65
N LYS A 41 0.32 23.37 8.09
CA LYS A 41 0.34 24.85 8.22
C LYS A 41 0.19 25.30 9.67
N ALA A 42 -0.65 24.63 10.45
CA ALA A 42 -0.84 24.95 11.85
C ALA A 42 0.42 24.64 12.69
N ALA A 43 1.02 23.46 12.50
CA ALA A 43 2.27 23.05 13.16
C ALA A 43 3.42 24.00 12.84
N LYS A 44 3.61 24.34 11.55
CA LYS A 44 4.61 25.34 11.12
C LYS A 44 4.42 26.70 11.76
N LYS A 45 3.19 27.20 11.88
CA LYS A 45 2.90 28.49 12.54
C LYS A 45 3.30 28.48 14.02
N ARG A 46 3.15 27.34 14.69
CA ARG A 46 3.54 27.16 16.10
C ARG A 46 5.03 26.82 16.27
N LYS A 47 5.75 26.53 15.19
CA LYS A 47 7.13 25.99 15.21
C LYS A 47 7.22 24.70 16.03
N GLU A 48 6.23 23.83 15.86
CA GLU A 48 6.14 22.54 16.52
C GLU A 48 6.13 21.42 15.45
N PRO A 49 6.54 20.19 15.81
CA PRO A 49 6.30 19.03 14.97
C PRO A 49 4.80 18.86 14.68
N ILE A 50 4.49 18.21 13.56
CA ILE A 50 3.11 17.78 13.31
C ILE A 50 2.75 16.65 14.28
N GLU A 51 1.48 16.53 14.63
CA GLU A 51 0.99 15.40 15.41
C GLU A 51 1.32 14.06 14.72
N HIS A 52 1.43 12.99 15.49
CA HIS A 52 1.63 11.66 14.95
C HIS A 52 0.50 11.28 13.99
N VAL A 53 0.87 10.72 12.83
CA VAL A 53 -0.05 10.42 11.73
C VAL A 53 -0.14 8.91 11.49
N LEU A 54 -1.36 8.36 11.45
CA LEU A 54 -1.59 6.99 10.99
C LEU A 54 -2.21 6.99 9.59
N LEU A 55 -1.52 6.39 8.64
CA LEU A 55 -1.99 6.18 7.27
C LEU A 55 -2.45 4.72 7.10
N TYR A 56 -3.68 4.50 6.65
CA TYR A 56 -4.14 3.15 6.37
C TYR A 56 -4.89 3.02 5.05
N GLY A 57 -4.89 1.82 4.50
CA GLY A 57 -5.58 1.48 3.25
C GLY A 57 -4.78 0.45 2.44
N PRO A 58 -5.36 -0.07 1.35
CA PRO A 58 -4.73 -1.07 0.49
C PRO A 58 -3.27 -0.76 0.08
N ALA A 59 -2.53 -1.82 -0.28
CA ALA A 59 -1.17 -1.68 -0.79
C ALA A 59 -1.14 -0.84 -2.08
N GLY A 60 -0.07 -0.07 -2.28
CA GLY A 60 0.14 0.66 -3.54
C GLY A 60 -0.60 2.01 -3.69
N LEU A 61 -1.41 2.43 -2.72
CA LEU A 61 -2.13 3.73 -2.73
C LEU A 61 -1.26 4.95 -2.36
N GLY A 62 0.03 4.76 -2.09
CA GLY A 62 0.95 5.88 -1.84
C GLY A 62 1.10 6.31 -0.39
N LYS A 63 0.86 5.43 0.59
CA LYS A 63 1.13 5.69 2.03
C LYS A 63 2.57 6.18 2.28
N THR A 64 3.56 5.42 1.78
CA THR A 64 4.98 5.78 1.86
C THR A 64 5.26 7.12 1.18
N THR A 65 4.73 7.34 -0.02
CA THR A 65 4.86 8.61 -0.75
C THR A 65 4.32 9.78 0.06
N LEU A 66 3.15 9.62 0.67
CA LEU A 66 2.52 10.66 1.48
C LEU A 66 3.33 10.98 2.73
N ALA A 67 3.95 9.98 3.37
CA ALA A 67 4.88 10.21 4.50
C ALA A 67 6.09 11.08 4.07
N HIS A 68 6.68 10.80 2.91
CA HIS A 68 7.77 11.62 2.36
C HIS A 68 7.31 13.03 1.99
N ILE A 69 6.10 13.19 1.45
CA ILE A 69 5.52 14.52 1.17
C ILE A 69 5.34 15.30 2.47
N ILE A 70 4.82 14.67 3.54
CA ILE A 70 4.67 15.32 4.85
C ILE A 70 6.03 15.78 5.37
N ALA A 71 7.08 14.95 5.26
CA ALA A 71 8.44 15.32 5.67
C ALA A 71 8.99 16.50 4.87
N ASN A 72 8.86 16.45 3.53
CA ASN A 72 9.29 17.53 2.64
C ASN A 72 8.56 18.84 2.95
N GLU A 73 7.23 18.76 3.13
CA GLU A 73 6.43 19.91 3.52
C GLU A 73 6.86 20.44 4.89
N MET A 74 7.12 19.60 5.89
CA MET A 74 7.62 20.04 7.19
C MET A 74 9.07 20.54 7.17
N ALA A 75 9.80 20.37 6.06
CA ALA A 75 11.24 20.58 5.96
C ALA A 75 12.03 19.78 7.03
N SER A 76 11.55 18.57 7.32
CA SER A 76 12.10 17.65 8.31
C SER A 76 12.80 16.48 7.64
N ASN A 77 13.82 15.90 8.30
CA ASN A 77 14.36 14.63 7.83
C ASN A 77 13.36 13.51 8.10
N ILE A 78 13.40 12.47 7.27
CA ILE A 78 12.60 11.27 7.44
C ILE A 78 13.48 10.04 7.57
N ARG A 79 13.31 9.32 8.68
CA ARG A 79 13.90 8.01 8.92
C ARG A 79 12.84 6.95 8.69
N ALA A 80 12.94 6.23 7.58
CA ALA A 80 12.01 5.18 7.21
C ALA A 80 12.50 3.81 7.70
N THR A 81 11.58 3.01 8.23
CA THR A 81 11.76 1.61 8.61
C THR A 81 10.44 0.86 8.41
N SER A 82 10.42 -0.45 8.69
CA SER A 82 9.20 -1.24 8.71
C SER A 82 9.02 -1.94 10.05
N GLY A 83 7.79 -2.27 10.42
CA GLY A 83 7.46 -3.03 11.62
C GLY A 83 8.30 -4.32 11.74
N PRO A 84 8.36 -5.16 10.68
CA PRO A 84 9.17 -6.37 10.70
C PRO A 84 10.68 -6.14 10.83
N ALA A 85 11.19 -4.97 10.43
CA ALA A 85 12.61 -4.65 10.55
C ALA A 85 13.02 -4.28 11.99
N ILE A 86 12.05 -4.05 12.89
CA ILE A 86 12.30 -3.78 14.30
C ILE A 86 11.98 -5.06 15.08
N GLU A 87 13.01 -5.86 15.35
CA GLU A 87 12.84 -7.16 16.01
C GLU A 87 12.97 -7.05 17.53
N LYS A 88 13.80 -6.12 18.00
CA LYS A 88 14.13 -5.96 19.43
C LYS A 88 13.96 -4.51 19.88
N VAL A 89 13.76 -4.34 21.19
CA VAL A 89 13.71 -3.02 21.85
C VAL A 89 14.95 -2.19 21.55
N GLY A 90 16.13 -2.82 21.46
CA GLY A 90 17.37 -2.14 21.10
C GLY A 90 17.37 -1.53 19.69
N ASP A 91 16.67 -2.16 18.73
CA ASP A 91 16.58 -1.64 17.35
C ASP A 91 15.75 -0.36 17.33
N LEU A 92 14.59 -0.38 18.00
CA LEU A 92 13.75 0.82 18.16
C LEU A 92 14.51 1.91 18.92
N GLY A 93 15.16 1.55 20.03
CA GLY A 93 15.94 2.49 20.83
C GLY A 93 17.02 3.18 20.01
N SER A 94 17.80 2.42 19.23
CA SER A 94 18.82 2.95 18.32
C SER A 94 18.24 3.90 17.28
N ILE A 95 17.05 3.61 16.74
CA ILE A 95 16.38 4.50 15.79
C ILE A 95 15.98 5.80 16.48
N LEU A 96 15.30 5.73 17.62
CA LEU A 96 14.75 6.88 18.34
C LEU A 96 15.84 7.81 18.88
N THR A 97 16.92 7.27 19.44
CA THR A 97 18.03 8.08 19.99
C THR A 97 18.87 8.76 18.92
N ASN A 98 18.74 8.36 17.64
CA ASN A 98 19.44 8.97 16.51
C ASN A 98 18.57 10.00 15.75
N LEU A 99 17.35 10.27 16.22
CA LEU A 99 16.51 11.34 15.66
C LEU A 99 16.99 12.70 16.16
N ASN A 100 16.68 13.74 15.41
CA ASN A 100 16.80 15.14 15.82
C ASN A 100 15.41 15.72 16.11
N ASP A 101 15.38 16.89 16.76
CA ASP A 101 14.13 17.61 17.00
C ASP A 101 13.44 17.97 15.67
N GLY A 102 12.16 17.64 15.58
CA GLY A 102 11.35 17.82 14.37
C GLY A 102 11.50 16.72 13.31
N ASP A 103 12.38 15.73 13.49
CA ASP A 103 12.51 14.61 12.53
C ASP A 103 11.24 13.75 12.49
N ILE A 104 11.05 13.06 11.37
CA ILE A 104 9.95 12.14 11.14
C ILE A 104 10.47 10.69 11.18
N LEU A 105 9.88 9.87 12.05
CA LEU A 105 10.04 8.42 12.02
C LEU A 105 8.87 7.81 11.25
N PHE A 106 9.15 7.19 10.11
CA PHE A 106 8.15 6.47 9.34
C PHE A 106 8.29 4.96 9.56
N ILE A 107 7.23 4.31 10.02
CA ILE A 107 7.16 2.85 10.20
C ILE A 107 6.08 2.29 9.27
N ASP A 108 6.51 1.66 8.18
CA ASP A 108 5.60 0.88 7.32
C ASP A 108 5.23 -0.44 7.98
N GLU A 109 4.05 -0.99 7.67
CA GLU A 109 3.53 -2.20 8.31
C GLU A 109 3.62 -2.15 9.85
N ILE A 110 3.29 -0.99 10.46
CA ILE A 110 3.43 -0.76 11.91
C ILE A 110 2.63 -1.76 12.76
N HIS A 111 1.58 -2.37 12.20
CA HIS A 111 0.82 -3.46 12.82
C HIS A 111 1.62 -4.76 13.05
N ARG A 112 2.80 -4.89 12.44
CA ARG A 112 3.68 -6.06 12.60
C ARG A 112 4.74 -5.86 13.68
N LEU A 113 4.72 -4.72 14.39
CA LEU A 113 5.51 -4.57 15.61
C LEU A 113 5.06 -5.63 16.63
N ASN A 114 6.03 -6.26 17.30
CA ASN A 114 5.68 -7.12 18.41
C ASN A 114 5.19 -6.28 19.61
N LYS A 115 4.39 -6.90 20.47
CA LYS A 115 3.75 -6.24 21.61
C LYS A 115 4.75 -5.52 22.53
N LEU A 116 5.93 -6.10 22.74
CA LEU A 116 6.96 -5.50 23.60
C LEU A 116 7.48 -4.18 23.00
N ILE A 117 7.76 -4.15 21.70
CA ILE A 117 8.21 -2.93 21.02
C ILE A 117 7.11 -1.89 20.99
N GLU A 118 5.87 -2.32 20.78
CA GLU A 118 4.69 -1.44 20.81
C GLU A 118 4.56 -0.76 22.18
N GLU A 119 4.71 -1.50 23.27
CA GLU A 119 4.68 -0.96 24.64
C GLU A 119 5.81 0.04 24.90
N VAL A 120 7.01 -0.20 24.36
CA VAL A 120 8.14 0.75 24.46
C VAL A 120 7.88 2.02 23.64
N LEU A 121 7.09 1.94 22.57
CA LEU A 121 6.78 3.09 21.73
C LEU A 121 5.80 4.07 22.41
N TYR A 122 5.02 3.62 23.40
CA TYR A 122 4.00 4.46 24.06
C TYR A 122 4.59 5.70 24.75
N PRO A 123 5.58 5.59 25.67
CA PRO A 123 6.16 6.77 26.30
C PRO A 123 6.96 7.63 25.32
N ALA A 124 7.51 7.02 24.26
CA ALA A 124 8.22 7.74 23.21
C ALA A 124 7.28 8.66 22.41
N MET A 125 6.03 8.25 22.19
CA MET A 125 5.01 9.05 21.51
C MET A 125 4.35 10.09 22.43
N GLU A 126 4.11 9.74 23.69
CA GLU A 126 3.35 10.60 24.62
C GLU A 126 4.23 11.66 25.29
N ASP A 127 5.38 11.23 25.82
CA ASP A 127 6.21 12.04 26.70
C ASP A 127 7.61 12.32 26.10
N PHE A 128 7.90 11.78 24.91
CA PHE A 128 9.23 11.81 24.30
C PHE A 128 10.30 11.21 25.21
N LYS A 129 10.01 10.04 25.78
CA LYS A 129 10.93 9.31 26.67
C LYS A 129 11.13 7.87 26.25
N LEU A 130 12.30 7.34 26.54
CA LEU A 130 12.65 5.95 26.28
C LEU A 130 13.22 5.31 27.55
N ASP A 131 12.55 4.26 28.03
CA ASP A 131 13.03 3.46 29.16
C ASP A 131 13.92 2.32 28.66
N ILE A 132 15.18 2.29 29.09
CA ILE A 132 16.16 1.26 28.74
C ILE A 132 16.57 0.51 30.00
N ILE A 133 16.48 -0.82 29.95
CA ILE A 133 16.95 -1.70 31.02
C ILE A 133 18.44 -1.97 30.81
N ILE A 134 19.27 -1.57 31.78
CA ILE A 134 20.72 -1.81 31.78
C ILE A 134 21.05 -2.85 32.85
N GLY A 135 21.77 -3.91 32.46
CA GLY A 135 22.16 -5.01 33.33
C GLY A 135 21.29 -6.27 33.16
N LYS A 136 21.53 -7.29 33.97
CA LYS A 136 20.79 -8.57 33.95
C LYS A 136 20.42 -9.00 35.36
N GLY A 137 19.24 -9.61 35.51
CA GLY A 137 18.78 -10.17 36.79
C GLY A 137 18.35 -9.10 37.80
N PRO A 138 18.37 -9.41 39.11
CA PRO A 138 17.87 -8.52 40.17
C PRO A 138 18.61 -7.17 40.29
N SER A 139 19.79 -7.04 39.68
CA SER A 139 20.60 -5.83 39.67
C SER A 139 20.36 -4.94 38.45
N ALA A 140 19.47 -5.34 37.54
CA ALA A 140 19.10 -4.53 36.39
C ALA A 140 18.47 -3.20 36.83
N LYS A 141 18.90 -2.10 36.22
CA LYS A 141 18.38 -0.75 36.48
C LYS A 141 17.68 -0.23 35.23
N THR A 142 16.54 0.42 35.42
CA THR A 142 15.88 1.17 34.35
C THR A 142 16.47 2.57 34.29
N LEU A 143 17.04 2.93 33.15
CA LEU A 143 17.46 4.29 32.82
C LEU A 143 16.42 4.88 31.87
N GLN A 144 15.91 6.07 32.21
CA GLN A 144 15.03 6.82 31.32
C GLN A 144 15.86 7.84 30.55
N LEU A 145 15.73 7.83 29.22
CA LEU A 145 16.36 8.78 28.31
C LEU A 145 15.32 9.74 27.73
N ASP A 146 15.66 11.02 27.68
CA ASP A 146 14.87 12.00 26.95
C ASP A 146 15.12 11.86 25.44
N LEU A 147 14.05 11.90 24.66
CA LEU A 147 14.07 11.87 23.20
C LEU A 147 13.82 13.28 22.63
N PRO A 148 14.29 13.56 21.41
CA PRO A 148 13.86 14.75 20.67
C PRO A 148 12.35 14.72 20.43
N ARG A 149 11.73 15.89 20.19
CA ARG A 149 10.33 15.92 19.76
C ARG A 149 10.25 15.52 18.29
N PHE A 150 9.86 14.28 18.02
CA PHE A 150 9.75 13.74 16.68
C PHE A 150 8.28 13.54 16.27
N THR A 151 8.04 13.32 14.98
CA THR A 151 6.73 12.85 14.48
C THR A 151 6.81 11.39 14.09
N LEU A 152 5.99 10.52 14.69
CA LEU A 152 5.75 9.18 14.17
C LEU A 152 4.70 9.21 13.04
N ILE A 153 5.03 8.65 11.88
CA ILE A 153 4.08 8.29 10.85
C ILE A 153 4.00 6.77 10.74
N GLY A 154 2.86 6.19 11.12
CA GLY A 154 2.60 4.76 10.96
C GLY A 154 1.86 4.48 9.66
N ALA A 155 2.19 3.39 8.96
CA ALA A 155 1.41 2.88 7.84
C ALA A 155 0.94 1.44 8.04
N THR A 156 -0.30 1.15 7.65
CA THR A 156 -0.88 -0.21 7.71
C THR A 156 -1.85 -0.46 6.54
N THR A 157 -2.12 -1.72 6.21
CA THR A 157 -3.17 -2.07 5.23
C THR A 157 -4.56 -1.92 5.85
N ARG A 158 -4.70 -2.32 7.11
CA ARG A 158 -5.96 -2.42 7.84
C ARG A 158 -5.85 -1.72 9.18
N LEU A 159 -6.81 -0.82 9.47
CA LEU A 159 -6.88 -0.13 10.76
C LEU A 159 -7.13 -1.10 11.92
N GLY A 160 -7.89 -2.18 11.68
CA GLY A 160 -8.22 -3.19 12.67
C GLY A 160 -7.03 -4.04 13.14
N SER A 161 -5.90 -4.02 12.41
CA SER A 161 -4.68 -4.74 12.78
C SER A 161 -3.82 -3.98 13.80
N ILE A 162 -4.18 -2.72 14.12
CA ILE A 162 -3.47 -1.91 15.11
C ILE A 162 -4.17 -2.05 16.46
N SER A 163 -3.40 -2.23 17.54
CA SER A 163 -3.98 -2.27 18.89
C SER A 163 -4.67 -0.94 19.23
N SER A 164 -5.72 -1.00 20.05
CA SER A 164 -6.38 0.23 20.49
C SER A 164 -5.43 1.18 21.24
N PRO A 165 -4.53 0.70 22.14
CA PRO A 165 -3.53 1.56 22.79
C PRO A 165 -2.65 2.33 21.81
N LEU A 166 -2.06 1.69 20.80
CA LEU A 166 -1.22 2.38 19.81
C LEU A 166 -2.05 3.32 18.95
N ARG A 167 -3.23 2.87 18.49
CA ARG A 167 -4.12 3.68 17.64
C ARG A 167 -4.50 5.01 18.30
N ASN A 168 -4.79 4.99 19.59
CA ASN A 168 -5.26 6.17 20.33
C ASN A 168 -4.16 7.24 20.54
N ARG A 169 -2.88 6.90 20.28
CA ARG A 169 -1.74 7.84 20.39
C ARG A 169 -1.44 8.57 19.09
N PHE A 170 -2.09 8.21 17.98
CA PHE A 170 -2.03 8.98 16.76
C PHE A 170 -3.00 10.17 16.85
N GLY A 171 -2.48 11.39 16.74
CA GLY A 171 -3.31 12.60 16.74
C GLY A 171 -4.25 12.65 15.55
N VAL A 172 -3.82 12.12 14.40
CA VAL A 172 -4.66 12.03 13.20
C VAL A 172 -4.55 10.69 12.48
N ILE A 173 -5.68 10.25 11.95
CA ILE A 173 -5.80 8.98 11.21
C ILE A 173 -6.40 9.28 9.83
N HIS A 174 -5.71 8.88 8.77
CA HIS A 174 -6.15 9.05 7.40
C HIS A 174 -6.27 7.73 6.66
N ARG A 175 -7.45 7.52 6.06
CA ARG A 175 -7.71 6.45 5.10
C ARG A 175 -7.31 6.89 3.71
N LEU A 176 -6.55 6.06 3.00
CA LEU A 176 -6.38 6.17 1.55
C LEU A 176 -7.32 5.18 0.88
N ASP A 177 -8.18 5.71 0.02
CA ASP A 177 -9.12 4.93 -0.77
C ASP A 177 -8.54 4.63 -2.16
N PHE A 178 -9.14 3.67 -2.86
CA PHE A 178 -8.84 3.45 -4.27
C PHE A 178 -9.05 4.73 -5.08
N TYR A 179 -8.23 4.92 -6.10
CA TYR A 179 -8.29 6.10 -6.96
C TYR A 179 -9.43 5.96 -7.96
N GLU A 180 -9.94 7.09 -8.46
CA GLU A 180 -10.78 7.06 -9.65
C GLU A 180 -9.92 6.94 -10.91
N ASN A 181 -10.51 6.41 -11.99
CA ASN A 181 -9.78 6.16 -13.23
C ASN A 181 -9.20 7.46 -13.82
N GLU A 182 -9.91 8.58 -13.68
CA GLU A 182 -9.48 9.90 -14.14
C GLU A 182 -8.22 10.37 -13.38
N ASP A 183 -8.09 10.03 -12.10
CA ASP A 183 -6.89 10.35 -11.32
C ASP A 183 -5.73 9.43 -11.70
N ILE A 184 -5.99 8.17 -12.00
CA ILE A 184 -4.97 7.25 -12.53
C ILE A 184 -4.49 7.71 -13.92
N GLU A 185 -5.38 8.17 -14.81
CA GLU A 185 -5.00 8.71 -16.12
C GLU A 185 -4.02 9.88 -15.99
N LYS A 186 -4.30 10.83 -15.08
CA LYS A 186 -3.38 11.93 -14.76
C LYS A 186 -2.03 11.42 -14.25
N ILE A 187 -2.02 10.39 -13.40
CA ILE A 187 -0.79 9.77 -12.91
C ILE A 187 0.00 9.16 -14.06
N ILE A 188 -0.66 8.41 -14.95
CA ILE A 188 -0.03 7.79 -16.13
C ILE A 188 0.59 8.86 -17.03
N HIS A 189 -0.14 9.94 -17.34
CA HIS A 189 0.40 11.04 -18.16
C HIS A 189 1.57 11.77 -17.50
N ARG A 190 1.56 11.94 -16.17
CA ARG A 190 2.72 12.50 -15.45
C ARG A 190 3.91 11.55 -15.55
N SER A 191 3.69 10.27 -15.27
CA SER A 191 4.74 9.25 -15.28
C SER A 191 5.32 9.04 -16.68
N SER A 192 4.52 9.11 -17.73
CA SER A 192 4.99 8.94 -19.11
C SER A 192 5.94 10.07 -19.53
N LYS A 193 5.68 11.31 -19.08
CA LYS A 193 6.60 12.45 -19.27
C LYS A 193 7.93 12.24 -18.56
N ILE A 194 7.90 11.72 -17.32
CA ILE A 194 9.12 11.43 -16.55
C ILE A 194 9.93 10.29 -17.19
N LEU A 195 9.24 9.31 -17.79
CA LEU A 195 9.86 8.19 -18.50
C LEU A 195 10.21 8.52 -19.96
N GLU A 196 9.98 9.76 -20.40
CA GLU A 196 10.25 10.24 -21.75
C GLU A 196 9.61 9.40 -22.87
N ILE A 197 8.41 8.87 -22.60
CA ILE A 197 7.61 8.10 -23.57
C ILE A 197 6.25 8.77 -23.81
N PRO A 198 6.00 9.30 -25.03
CA PRO A 198 4.69 9.80 -25.42
C PRO A 198 3.61 8.72 -25.29
N ILE A 199 2.43 9.12 -24.84
CA ILE A 199 1.24 8.27 -24.71
C ILE A 199 0.01 9.06 -25.09
N ASP A 200 -0.86 8.48 -25.92
CA ASP A 200 -2.16 9.09 -26.22
C ASP A 200 -3.18 8.86 -25.09
N SER A 201 -4.26 9.64 -25.08
CA SER A 201 -5.29 9.58 -24.03
C SER A 201 -6.05 8.25 -24.01
N VAL A 202 -6.21 7.57 -25.15
CA VAL A 202 -6.92 6.29 -25.24
C VAL A 202 -6.08 5.17 -24.62
N SER A 203 -4.78 5.17 -24.87
CA SER A 203 -3.78 4.31 -24.24
C SER A 203 -3.73 4.52 -22.73
N ALA A 204 -3.65 5.77 -22.28
CA ALA A 204 -3.64 6.10 -20.86
C ALA A 204 -4.91 5.60 -20.15
N LYS A 205 -6.07 5.75 -20.79
CA LYS A 205 -7.35 5.21 -20.30
C LYS A 205 -7.37 3.67 -20.25
N THR A 206 -6.78 3.02 -21.23
CA THR A 206 -6.69 1.55 -21.30
C THR A 206 -5.86 1.02 -20.13
N ILE A 207 -4.66 1.58 -19.92
CA ILE A 207 -3.79 1.23 -18.79
C ILE A 207 -4.46 1.59 -17.46
N SER A 208 -5.15 2.72 -17.38
CA SER A 208 -5.88 3.16 -16.19
C SER A 208 -6.93 2.14 -15.74
N LYS A 209 -7.76 1.67 -16.67
CA LYS A 209 -8.78 0.63 -16.38
C LYS A 209 -8.17 -0.67 -15.87
N SER A 210 -7.01 -1.07 -16.40
CA SER A 210 -6.30 -2.27 -15.98
C SER A 210 -5.43 -2.07 -14.73
N SER A 211 -5.36 -0.86 -14.16
CA SER A 211 -4.47 -0.54 -13.04
C SER A 211 -5.01 -0.90 -11.66
N ARG A 212 -6.20 -1.51 -11.59
CA ARG A 212 -6.89 -1.80 -10.32
C ARG A 212 -7.03 -0.58 -9.42
N ARG A 213 -7.23 0.61 -10.02
CA ARG A 213 -7.39 1.88 -9.31
C ARG A 213 -6.21 2.19 -8.36
N THR A 214 -5.01 1.70 -8.68
CA THR A 214 -3.85 1.75 -7.80
C THR A 214 -2.65 2.38 -8.52
N PRO A 215 -2.08 3.50 -8.02
CA PRO A 215 -0.95 4.18 -8.66
C PRO A 215 0.28 3.29 -8.88
N ARG A 216 0.61 2.42 -7.92
CA ARG A 216 1.74 1.47 -8.05
C ARG A 216 1.54 0.53 -9.25
N VAL A 217 0.33 0.00 -9.41
CA VAL A 217 0.00 -0.90 -10.52
C VAL A 217 0.01 -0.12 -11.84
N ALA A 218 -0.60 1.07 -11.89
CA ALA A 218 -0.59 1.92 -13.07
C ALA A 218 0.82 2.22 -13.59
N ASN A 219 1.74 2.62 -12.70
CA ASN A 219 3.13 2.89 -13.06
C ASN A 219 3.89 1.63 -13.50
N ARG A 220 3.64 0.49 -12.85
CA ARG A 220 4.21 -0.81 -13.27
C ARG A 220 3.74 -1.20 -14.67
N LEU A 221 2.44 -1.06 -14.96
CA LEU A 221 1.89 -1.35 -16.28
C LEU A 221 2.44 -0.40 -17.34
N LEU A 222 2.50 0.91 -17.05
CA LEU A 222 3.09 1.88 -17.95
C LEU A 222 4.54 1.54 -18.31
N LYS A 223 5.36 1.13 -17.32
CA LYS A 223 6.74 0.67 -17.58
C LYS A 223 6.75 -0.53 -18.52
N ARG A 224 5.91 -1.54 -18.29
CA ARG A 224 5.84 -2.73 -19.17
C ARG A 224 5.39 -2.39 -20.58
N VAL A 225 4.38 -1.53 -20.72
CA VAL A 225 3.89 -1.08 -22.03
C VAL A 225 4.97 -0.26 -22.75
N ARG A 226 5.74 0.57 -22.02
CA ARG A 226 6.91 1.27 -22.57
C ARG A 226 7.97 0.28 -23.07
N ASP A 227 8.34 -0.70 -22.23
CA ASP A 227 9.36 -1.69 -22.60
C ASP A 227 8.93 -2.45 -23.88
N PHE A 228 7.66 -2.84 -23.97
CA PHE A 228 7.08 -3.45 -25.16
C PHE A 228 7.13 -2.52 -26.39
N THR A 229 6.73 -1.26 -26.23
CA THR A 229 6.74 -0.24 -27.28
C THR A 229 8.16 -0.02 -27.84
N GLN A 230 9.17 -0.02 -26.97
CA GLN A 230 10.57 0.13 -27.37
C GLN A 230 11.10 -1.09 -28.13
N VAL A 231 10.72 -2.31 -27.72
CA VAL A 231 11.09 -3.55 -28.43
C VAL A 231 10.46 -3.59 -29.83
N GLU A 232 9.23 -3.11 -29.98
CA GLU A 232 8.54 -2.97 -31.27
C GLU A 232 9.06 -1.80 -32.14
N ASN A 233 10.13 -1.11 -31.70
CA ASN A 233 10.73 0.05 -32.36
C ASN A 233 9.72 1.18 -32.65
N LYS A 234 8.82 1.42 -31.70
CA LYS A 234 7.83 2.50 -31.75
C LYS A 234 8.24 3.62 -30.79
N GLU A 235 7.94 4.86 -31.18
CA GLU A 235 8.30 6.05 -30.40
C GLU A 235 7.19 6.51 -29.45
N GLN A 236 5.98 5.95 -29.57
CA GLN A 236 4.79 6.35 -28.80
C GLN A 236 3.97 5.14 -28.42
N ILE A 237 3.44 5.15 -27.19
CA ILE A 237 2.46 4.17 -26.72
C ILE A 237 1.11 4.47 -27.39
N THR A 238 0.60 3.48 -28.12
CA THR A 238 -0.72 3.49 -28.79
C THR A 238 -1.68 2.49 -28.16
N GLU A 239 -2.97 2.60 -28.48
CA GLU A 239 -4.00 1.73 -27.89
C GLU A 239 -3.73 0.26 -28.25
N GLU A 240 -3.34 -0.01 -29.49
CA GLU A 240 -2.99 -1.34 -30.00
C GLU A 240 -1.84 -1.94 -29.20
N LEU A 241 -0.72 -1.22 -29.07
CA LEU A 241 0.44 -1.67 -28.30
C LEU A 241 0.11 -1.86 -26.82
N SER A 242 -0.73 -1.00 -26.26
CA SER A 242 -1.19 -1.12 -24.87
C SER A 242 -1.98 -2.40 -24.67
N ARG A 243 -2.92 -2.71 -25.57
CA ARG A 243 -3.73 -3.94 -25.51
C ARG A 243 -2.89 -5.19 -25.71
N GLU A 244 -1.97 -5.15 -26.66
CA GLU A 244 -1.07 -6.27 -26.94
C GLU A 244 -0.14 -6.53 -25.75
N ALA A 245 0.50 -5.50 -25.20
CA ALA A 245 1.34 -5.60 -24.02
C ALA A 245 0.56 -6.14 -22.80
N LEU A 246 -0.66 -5.65 -22.55
CA LEU A 246 -1.51 -6.17 -21.47
C LEU A 246 -1.92 -7.64 -21.70
N SER A 247 -2.24 -8.00 -22.94
CA SER A 247 -2.55 -9.39 -23.30
C SER A 247 -1.35 -10.33 -23.09
N ASN A 248 -0.14 -9.89 -23.46
CA ASN A 248 1.10 -10.64 -23.24
C ASN A 248 1.43 -10.81 -21.75
N LEU A 249 0.99 -9.88 -20.91
CA LEU A 249 1.08 -9.99 -19.45
C LEU A 249 -0.07 -10.81 -18.84
N GLU A 250 -0.97 -11.33 -19.68
CA GLU A 250 -2.19 -12.04 -19.27
C GLU A 250 -3.08 -11.18 -18.34
N ILE A 251 -3.14 -9.88 -18.58
CA ILE A 251 -3.96 -8.94 -17.83
C ILE A 251 -5.24 -8.66 -18.62
N ASP A 252 -6.38 -8.87 -17.97
CA ASP A 252 -7.66 -8.62 -18.64
C ASP A 252 -8.05 -7.14 -18.67
N HIS A 253 -9.19 -6.86 -19.30
CA HIS A 253 -9.72 -5.51 -19.48
C HIS A 253 -10.12 -4.79 -18.17
N LEU A 254 -10.21 -5.50 -17.04
CA LEU A 254 -10.44 -4.95 -15.70
C LEU A 254 -9.16 -4.92 -14.85
N GLY A 255 -8.04 -5.44 -15.37
CA GLY A 255 -6.77 -5.47 -14.68
C GLY A 255 -6.53 -6.73 -13.85
N LEU A 256 -7.36 -7.76 -13.95
CA LEU A 256 -7.12 -9.01 -13.23
C LEU A 256 -5.92 -9.75 -13.85
N GLU A 257 -5.03 -10.21 -12.99
CA GLU A 257 -3.87 -11.04 -13.35
C GLU A 257 -4.26 -12.53 -13.25
N PRO A 258 -3.38 -13.44 -13.72
CA PRO A 258 -3.62 -14.88 -13.60
C PRO A 258 -4.01 -15.32 -12.19
N THR A 259 -3.35 -14.80 -11.14
CA THR A 259 -3.65 -15.17 -9.76
C THR A 259 -5.04 -14.71 -9.30
N ASP A 260 -5.49 -13.50 -9.68
CA ASP A 260 -6.84 -13.04 -9.37
C ASP A 260 -7.90 -13.96 -9.98
N ARG A 261 -7.70 -14.30 -11.26
CA ARG A 261 -8.58 -15.23 -11.98
C ARG A 261 -8.52 -16.62 -11.36
N GLN A 262 -7.35 -17.10 -10.97
CA GLN A 262 -7.17 -18.40 -10.30
C GLN A 262 -7.89 -18.45 -8.95
N ILE A 263 -7.86 -17.37 -8.17
CA ILE A 263 -8.61 -17.25 -6.91
C ILE A 263 -10.11 -17.38 -7.20
N LEU A 264 -10.64 -16.61 -8.16
CA LEU A 264 -12.06 -16.65 -8.51
C LEU A 264 -12.48 -18.01 -9.07
N THR A 265 -11.74 -18.57 -10.03
CA THR A 265 -11.98 -19.90 -10.60
C THR A 265 -11.96 -20.97 -9.51
N THR A 266 -11.02 -20.88 -8.57
CA THR A 266 -10.93 -21.84 -7.45
C THR A 266 -12.20 -21.79 -6.59
N ILE A 267 -12.68 -20.59 -6.25
CA ILE A 267 -13.94 -20.44 -5.48
C ILE A 267 -15.13 -20.97 -6.27
N ILE A 268 -15.23 -20.60 -7.56
CA ILE A 268 -16.36 -20.95 -8.43
C ILE A 268 -16.42 -22.46 -8.70
N GLU A 269 -15.31 -23.06 -9.13
CA GLU A 269 -15.29 -24.43 -9.64
C GLU A 269 -15.00 -25.46 -8.55
N LYS A 270 -14.02 -25.21 -7.68
CA LYS A 270 -13.63 -26.19 -6.63
C LYS A 270 -14.55 -26.12 -5.41
N PHE A 271 -15.11 -24.94 -5.13
CA PHE A 271 -15.94 -24.71 -3.94
C PHE A 271 -17.38 -24.30 -4.29
N SER A 272 -17.81 -24.50 -5.55
CA SER A 272 -19.19 -24.24 -6.01
C SER A 272 -19.70 -22.82 -5.69
N GLY A 273 -18.81 -21.83 -5.74
CA GLY A 273 -19.12 -20.43 -5.43
C GLY A 273 -18.84 -20.01 -4.00
N GLY A 274 -18.44 -20.94 -3.12
CA GLY A 274 -18.20 -20.71 -1.70
C GLY A 274 -19.40 -21.09 -0.81
N PRO A 275 -19.35 -20.82 0.51
CA PRO A 275 -18.27 -20.14 1.22
C PRO A 275 -17.01 -21.01 1.41
N VAL A 276 -15.82 -20.42 1.20
CA VAL A 276 -14.53 -21.08 1.47
C VAL A 276 -13.69 -20.28 2.47
N GLY A 277 -13.07 -20.98 3.43
CA GLY A 277 -12.16 -20.36 4.40
C GLY A 277 -10.85 -19.90 3.75
N ILE A 278 -10.23 -18.84 4.29
CA ILE A 278 -9.00 -18.28 3.70
C ILE A 278 -7.85 -19.27 3.66
N GLN A 279 -7.70 -20.08 4.71
CA GLN A 279 -6.63 -21.08 4.78
C GLN A 279 -6.80 -22.12 3.67
N THR A 280 -8.02 -22.59 3.45
CA THR A 280 -8.35 -23.55 2.40
C THR A 280 -8.13 -22.95 1.02
N LEU A 281 -8.53 -21.69 0.82
CA LEU A 281 -8.33 -20.97 -0.43
C LEU A 281 -6.84 -20.79 -0.74
N ALA A 282 -6.07 -20.30 0.24
CA ALA A 282 -4.62 -20.14 0.17
C ALA A 282 -3.91 -21.45 -0.22
N THR A 283 -4.25 -22.56 0.43
CA THR A 283 -3.71 -23.88 0.07
C THR A 283 -4.12 -24.31 -1.34
N ALA A 284 -5.37 -24.06 -1.75
CA ALA A 284 -5.85 -24.45 -3.07
C ALA A 284 -5.26 -23.63 -4.23
N THR A 285 -4.83 -22.40 -3.97
CA THR A 285 -4.19 -21.51 -4.94
C THR A 285 -2.66 -21.47 -4.85
N MET A 286 -2.06 -22.13 -3.84
CA MET A 286 -0.63 -22.06 -3.53
C MET A 286 -0.14 -20.63 -3.24
N GLU A 287 -0.96 -19.87 -2.52
CA GLU A 287 -0.67 -18.49 -2.14
C GLU A 287 -0.62 -18.37 -0.61
N GLU A 288 0.06 -17.34 -0.11
CA GLU A 288 0.04 -17.01 1.31
C GLU A 288 -1.28 -16.34 1.71
N VAL A 289 -1.76 -16.62 2.93
CA VAL A 289 -3.01 -16.05 3.46
C VAL A 289 -2.96 -14.52 3.44
N GLU A 290 -1.85 -13.93 3.90
CA GLU A 290 -1.66 -12.47 3.93
C GLU A 290 -1.68 -11.88 2.51
N THR A 291 -1.06 -12.55 1.54
CA THR A 291 -1.07 -12.09 0.14
C THR A 291 -2.49 -12.04 -0.42
N ILE A 292 -3.31 -13.06 -0.18
CA ILE A 292 -4.71 -13.05 -0.60
C ILE A 292 -5.46 -11.90 0.08
N GLU A 293 -5.37 -11.77 1.39
CA GLU A 293 -6.14 -10.77 2.15
C GLU A 293 -5.75 -9.31 1.90
N ASP A 294 -4.45 -9.03 1.73
CA ASP A 294 -3.92 -7.67 1.67
C ASP A 294 -3.61 -7.20 0.23
N VAL A 295 -3.45 -8.12 -0.73
CA VAL A 295 -3.12 -7.79 -2.13
C VAL A 295 -4.31 -8.00 -3.08
N TYR A 296 -4.92 -9.20 -3.07
CA TYR A 296 -5.90 -9.57 -4.10
C TYR A 296 -7.35 -9.25 -3.68
N GLU A 297 -7.77 -9.71 -2.50
CA GLU A 297 -9.15 -9.54 -2.02
C GLU A 297 -9.64 -8.08 -2.00
N PRO A 298 -8.84 -7.06 -1.61
CA PRO A 298 -9.35 -5.70 -1.55
C PRO A 298 -9.90 -5.20 -2.88
N PHE A 299 -9.21 -5.51 -3.99
CA PHE A 299 -9.68 -5.10 -5.32
C PHE A 299 -10.86 -5.95 -5.79
N LEU A 300 -10.80 -7.27 -5.59
CA LEU A 300 -11.90 -8.18 -5.97
C LEU A 300 -13.21 -7.86 -5.24
N ILE A 301 -13.14 -7.47 -3.96
CA ILE A 301 -14.30 -7.00 -3.19
C ILE A 301 -14.77 -5.64 -3.73
N GLN A 302 -13.83 -4.73 -4.03
CA GLN A 302 -14.15 -3.39 -4.53
C GLN A 302 -14.91 -3.42 -5.86
N ILE A 303 -14.55 -4.31 -6.79
CA ILE A 303 -15.26 -4.49 -8.06
C ILE A 303 -16.47 -5.41 -7.93
N GLY A 304 -16.77 -5.88 -6.71
CA GLY A 304 -17.93 -6.70 -6.39
C GLY A 304 -17.82 -8.15 -6.84
N PHE A 305 -16.64 -8.67 -7.17
CA PHE A 305 -16.45 -10.07 -7.62
C PHE A 305 -16.34 -11.06 -6.45
N LEU A 306 -15.94 -10.57 -5.28
CA LEU A 306 -15.77 -11.35 -4.08
C LEU A 306 -16.57 -10.74 -2.92
N ALA A 307 -17.23 -11.58 -2.13
CA ALA A 307 -17.86 -11.20 -0.88
C ALA A 307 -17.25 -11.97 0.30
N ARG A 308 -17.06 -11.30 1.44
CA ARG A 308 -16.69 -11.93 2.71
C ARG A 308 -17.95 -12.17 3.54
N THR A 309 -18.11 -13.40 4.03
CA THR A 309 -19.17 -13.81 4.96
C THR A 309 -18.54 -14.38 6.22
N PRO A 310 -19.29 -14.52 7.33
CA PRO A 310 -18.78 -15.20 8.54
C PRO A 310 -18.30 -16.65 8.28
N ARG A 311 -18.85 -17.31 7.25
CA ARG A 311 -18.52 -18.69 6.87
C ARG A 311 -17.34 -18.79 5.91
N GLY A 312 -16.93 -17.69 5.28
CA GLY A 312 -15.86 -17.68 4.28
C GLY A 312 -16.10 -16.72 3.11
N ARG A 313 -15.29 -16.86 2.07
CA ARG A 313 -15.33 -16.08 0.84
C ARG A 313 -16.29 -16.69 -0.16
N VAL A 314 -17.04 -15.85 -0.87
CA VAL A 314 -18.02 -16.26 -1.88
C VAL A 314 -17.77 -15.46 -3.16
N ALA A 315 -17.80 -16.13 -4.31
CA ALA A 315 -17.80 -15.49 -5.63
C ALA A 315 -19.21 -14.99 -5.98
N THR A 316 -19.32 -13.74 -6.39
CA THR A 316 -20.61 -13.12 -6.71
C THR A 316 -21.04 -13.41 -8.15
N GLU A 317 -22.31 -13.16 -8.49
CA GLU A 317 -22.82 -13.31 -9.86
C GLU A 317 -21.97 -12.56 -10.91
N SER A 318 -21.44 -11.37 -10.56
CA SER A 318 -20.56 -10.61 -11.46
C SER A 318 -19.24 -11.31 -11.74
N ALA A 319 -18.68 -12.04 -10.77
CA ALA A 319 -17.49 -12.85 -11.01
C ALA A 319 -17.76 -13.98 -12.00
N TYR A 320 -18.90 -14.69 -11.84
CA TYR A 320 -19.30 -15.74 -12.78
C TYR A 320 -19.43 -15.21 -14.21
N LYS A 321 -20.15 -14.08 -14.38
CA LYS A 321 -20.31 -13.42 -15.67
C LYS A 321 -18.97 -13.03 -16.30
N HIS A 322 -18.06 -12.46 -15.51
CA HIS A 322 -16.74 -12.06 -15.98
C HIS A 322 -15.88 -13.25 -16.42
N MET A 323 -15.93 -14.34 -15.65
CA MET A 323 -15.20 -15.56 -15.94
C MET A 323 -15.83 -16.40 -17.07
N GLY A 324 -16.98 -16.00 -17.61
CA GLY A 324 -17.71 -16.75 -18.63
C GLY A 324 -18.33 -18.05 -18.11
N ILE A 325 -18.56 -18.15 -16.79
CA ILE A 325 -19.10 -19.35 -16.14
C ILE A 325 -20.59 -19.12 -15.84
N LYS A 326 -21.44 -20.13 -16.10
CA LYS A 326 -22.88 -20.03 -15.83
C LYS A 326 -23.14 -19.92 -14.33
N TYR A 327 -23.83 -18.86 -13.91
CA TYR A 327 -24.31 -18.71 -12.54
C TYR A 327 -25.60 -19.51 -12.34
N ASP A 328 -25.63 -20.40 -11.35
CA ASP A 328 -26.78 -21.23 -11.00
C ASP A 328 -27.34 -20.78 -9.65
N LYS A 329 -28.39 -19.94 -9.71
CA LYS A 329 -28.97 -19.28 -8.53
C LYS A 329 -29.54 -20.27 -7.51
N GLU A 330 -30.13 -21.37 -7.98
CA GLU A 330 -30.77 -22.37 -7.10
C GLU A 330 -29.76 -23.14 -6.25
N LYS A 331 -28.57 -23.43 -6.80
CA LYS A 331 -27.48 -24.06 -6.04
C LYS A 331 -26.87 -23.12 -5.02
N GLN A 332 -26.81 -21.83 -5.33
CA GLN A 332 -26.23 -20.84 -4.43
C GLN A 332 -27.13 -20.56 -3.23
N ASP A 333 -28.45 -20.42 -3.45
CA ASP A 333 -29.42 -20.17 -2.37
C ASP A 333 -29.51 -21.34 -1.37
N GLN A 334 -29.16 -22.57 -1.77
CA GLN A 334 -29.07 -23.73 -0.88
C GLN A 334 -27.80 -23.75 0.00
N LEU A 335 -26.77 -22.96 -0.34
CA LEU A 335 -25.51 -22.90 0.39
C LEU A 335 -25.52 -21.87 1.52
N PHE A 336 -26.47 -20.92 1.50
CA PHE A 336 -26.58 -19.82 2.45
C PHE A 336 -27.41 -20.14 3.70
#